data_AF-A0A963N962-F1
#
_entry.id   AF-A0A963N962-F1
#
_cell.length_a   1.000
_cell.length_b   1.000
_cell.length_c   1.000
_cell.angle_alpha   90.00
_cell.angle_beta   90.00
_cell.angle_gamma   90.00
#
_symmetry.space_group_name_H-M   'P 1'
#
loop_
_entity.id
_entity.type
_entity.pdbx_description
1 polymer ?
#
loop_
_entity_poly.entity_id
_entity_poly.type
_entity_poly.pdbx_seq_one_letter_code
_entity_poly.pdbx_strand_id
1 'polypeptide(L)'
;LMFRLSKGSWRRILHTLITTVIIAFLAVIVWFGAEIAWRVRHQELAGLEMISIAWGYLALPVGAFFSIVAVLANHFDPRHMELDTAL
;
A
#
# COMPACT_ATOMS: atom_id res chain seq x y z
N LEU A 1 32.31 0.84 -22.90
CA LEU A 1 30.99 0.26 -23.27
C LEU A 1 30.36 -0.60 -22.16
N MET A 2 31.12 -1.37 -21.36
CA MET A 2 30.57 -2.22 -20.27
C MET A 2 29.93 -1.46 -19.09
N PHE A 3 30.37 -0.22 -18.78
CA PHE A 3 29.75 0.59 -17.71
C PHE A 3 28.42 1.25 -18.10
N ARG A 4 28.03 1.25 -19.38
CA ARG A 4 26.76 1.86 -19.85
C ARG A 4 25.56 0.92 -19.71
N LEU A 5 25.79 -0.37 -19.54
CA LEU A 5 24.74 -1.38 -19.28
C LEU A 5 24.52 -1.63 -17.77
N SER A 6 25.47 -1.22 -16.92
CA SER A 6 25.42 -1.40 -15.46
C SER A 6 24.41 -0.47 -14.74
N LYS A 7 23.92 0.59 -15.40
CA LYS A 7 23.01 1.59 -14.78
C LYS A 7 21.50 1.31 -14.94
N GLY A 8 21.10 0.22 -15.60
CA GLY A 8 19.68 -0.13 -15.80
C GLY A 8 19.20 -1.25 -14.88
N SER A 9 19.88 -2.40 -14.91
CA SER A 9 19.42 -3.60 -14.20
C SER A 9 19.47 -3.45 -12.68
N TRP A 10 20.49 -2.79 -12.11
CA TRP A 10 20.57 -2.59 -10.67
C TRP A 10 19.46 -1.68 -10.14
N ARG A 11 19.15 -0.61 -10.87
CA ARG A 11 18.04 0.30 -10.52
C ARG A 11 16.70 -0.42 -10.58
N ARG A 12 16.52 -1.33 -11.55
CA ARG A 12 15.30 -2.14 -11.68
C ARG A 12 15.16 -3.14 -10.52
N ILE A 13 16.24 -3.81 -10.13
CA ILE A 13 16.25 -4.74 -8.98
C ILE A 13 15.89 -4.00 -7.69
N LEU A 14 16.51 -2.85 -7.43
CA LEU A 14 16.18 -2.03 -6.25
C LEU A 14 14.73 -1.58 -6.27
N HIS A 15 14.22 -1.14 -7.42
CA HIS A 15 12.83 -0.70 -7.54
C HIS A 15 11.83 -1.84 -7.29
N THR A 16 12.09 -3.03 -7.86
CA THR A 16 11.29 -4.23 -7.59
C THR A 16 11.38 -4.67 -6.13
N LEU A 17 12.57 -4.63 -5.53
CA LEU A 17 12.75 -4.99 -4.11
C LEU A 17 11.95 -4.05 -3.20
N ILE A 18 12.06 -2.74 -3.40
CA ILE A 18 11.32 -1.73 -2.64
C ILE A 18 9.82 -1.93 -2.81
N THR A 19 9.36 -2.11 -4.05
CA THR A 19 7.94 -2.38 -4.36
C THR A 19 7.43 -3.61 -3.61
N THR A 20 8.19 -4.71 -3.64
CA THR A 20 7.84 -5.95 -2.94
C THR A 20 7.76 -5.76 -1.43
N VAL A 21 8.71 -5.03 -0.84
CA VAL A 21 8.70 -4.75 0.62
C VAL A 21 7.48 -3.90 1.00
N ILE A 22 7.14 -2.89 0.19
CA ILE A 22 5.95 -2.06 0.42
C ILE A 22 4.68 -2.88 0.32
N ILE A 23 4.55 -3.73 -0.70
CA ILE A 23 3.38 -4.61 -0.86
C ILE A 23 3.26 -5.58 0.33
N ALA A 24 4.37 -6.18 0.75
CA ALA A 24 4.38 -7.08 1.90
C ALA A 24 3.93 -6.36 3.19
N PHE A 25 4.45 -5.15 3.43
CA PHE A 25 4.05 -4.33 4.57
C PHE A 25 2.55 -3.97 4.52
N LEU A 26 2.04 -3.53 3.37
CA LEU A 26 0.63 -3.21 3.18
C LEU A 26 -0.27 -4.44 3.36
N ALA A 27 0.16 -5.61 2.89
CA ALA A 27 -0.57 -6.87 3.07
C ALA A 27 -0.70 -7.23 4.57
N VAL A 28 0.35 -6.99 5.37
CA VAL A 28 0.29 -7.15 6.83
C VAL A 28 -0.74 -6.20 7.45
N ILE A 29 -0.78 -4.93 7.01
CA ILE A 29 -1.80 -3.97 7.48
C ILE A 29 -3.21 -4.43 7.12
N VAL A 30 -3.43 -4.91 5.90
CA VAL A 30 -4.73 -5.47 5.47
C VAL A 30 -5.12 -6.63 6.37
N TRP A 31 -4.20 -7.56 6.63
CA TRP A 31 -4.44 -8.74 7.45
C TRP A 31 -4.80 -8.39 8.89
N PHE A 32 -3.91 -7.66 9.59
CA PHE A 32 -4.12 -7.30 10.99
C PHE A 32 -5.30 -6.33 11.17
N GLY A 33 -5.47 -5.38 10.24
CA GLY A 33 -6.58 -4.44 10.26
C GLY A 33 -7.93 -5.15 10.10
N ALA A 34 -8.02 -6.12 9.18
CA ALA A 34 -9.22 -6.94 9.01
C ALA A 34 -9.48 -7.83 10.23
N GLU A 35 -8.44 -8.42 10.82
CA GLU A 35 -8.57 -9.25 12.02
C GLU A 35 -9.08 -8.45 13.22
N ILE A 36 -8.53 -7.26 13.47
CA ILE A 36 -8.98 -6.37 14.56
C ILE A 36 -10.42 -5.92 14.31
N ALA A 37 -10.75 -5.48 13.09
CA ALA A 37 -12.11 -5.08 12.73
C ALA A 37 -13.11 -6.23 12.96
N TRP A 38 -12.73 -7.46 12.62
CA TRP A 38 -13.56 -8.65 12.84
C TRP A 38 -13.77 -8.95 14.33
N ARG A 39 -12.70 -8.86 15.14
CA ARG A 39 -12.74 -9.11 16.59
C ARG A 39 -13.58 -8.06 17.33
N VAL A 40 -13.48 -6.80 16.91
CA VAL A 40 -14.13 -5.65 17.56
C VAL A 40 -15.56 -5.41 17.03
N ARG A 41 -16.02 -6.17 16.02
CA ARG A 41 -17.35 -6.04 15.41
C ARG A 41 -18.52 -6.04 16.40
N HIS A 42 -18.43 -6.84 17.46
CA HIS A 42 -19.50 -6.95 18.47
C HIS A 42 -19.30 -6.01 19.66
N GLN A 43 -18.29 -5.12 19.61
CA GLN A 43 -18.09 -4.08 20.61
C GLN A 43 -18.71 -2.78 20.08
N GLU A 44 -19.74 -2.32 20.80
CA GLU A 44 -20.36 -1.02 20.55
C GLU A 44 -19.60 0.09 21.29
N LEU A 45 -19.49 1.26 20.67
CA LEU A 45 -18.93 2.45 21.32
C LEU A 45 -19.79 2.78 22.54
N ALA A 46 -19.19 2.80 23.74
CA ALA A 46 -19.88 3.28 24.93
C ALA A 46 -20.37 4.73 24.71
N GLY A 47 -21.68 4.92 24.57
CA GLY A 47 -22.32 6.20 24.27
C GLY A 47 -22.86 6.39 22.84
N LEU A 48 -22.58 5.46 21.91
CA LEU A 48 -23.14 5.41 20.55
C LEU A 48 -23.43 3.94 20.18
N GLU A 49 -24.45 3.35 20.82
CA GLU A 49 -24.86 1.95 20.64
C GLU A 49 -25.08 1.61 19.15
N MET A 50 -25.54 2.56 18.33
CA MET A 50 -25.78 2.30 16.90
C MET A 50 -24.52 2.17 16.02
N ILE A 51 -23.30 2.49 16.50
CA ILE A 51 -22.08 2.48 15.68
C ILE A 51 -20.98 1.64 16.34
N SER A 52 -20.66 0.51 15.72
CA SER A 52 -19.52 -0.33 16.11
C SER A 52 -18.19 0.36 15.82
N ILE A 53 -17.24 0.26 16.77
CA ILE A 53 -15.84 0.71 16.64
C ILE A 53 -15.16 0.09 15.42
N ALA A 54 -15.64 -1.06 14.96
CA ALA A 54 -15.10 -1.77 13.79
C ALA A 54 -15.07 -0.91 12.52
N TRP A 55 -16.01 0.03 12.35
CA TRP A 55 -16.01 0.96 11.20
C TRP A 55 -14.77 1.86 11.16
N GLY A 56 -14.29 2.31 12.31
CA GLY A 56 -13.05 3.09 12.40
C GLY A 56 -11.83 2.25 12.01
N TYR A 57 -11.77 1.01 12.50
CA TYR A 57 -10.65 0.10 12.19
C TYR A 57 -10.64 -0.37 10.74
N LEU A 58 -11.79 -0.42 10.06
CA LEU A 58 -11.87 -0.76 8.63
C LEU A 58 -11.20 0.28 7.72
N ALA A 59 -11.00 1.52 8.16
CA ALA A 59 -10.28 2.52 7.36
C ALA A 59 -8.84 2.10 7.03
N LEU A 60 -8.17 1.41 7.96
CA LEU A 60 -6.79 0.93 7.79
C LEU A 60 -6.66 -0.15 6.69
N PRO A 61 -7.37 -1.29 6.74
CA PRO A 61 -7.28 -2.32 5.71
C PRO A 61 -7.81 -1.82 4.36
N VAL A 62 -8.85 -0.98 4.33
CA VAL A 62 -9.37 -0.40 3.08
C VAL A 62 -8.35 0.53 2.43
N GLY A 63 -7.76 1.45 3.20
CA GLY A 63 -6.70 2.34 2.70
C GLY A 63 -5.47 1.57 2.22
N ALA A 64 -5.05 0.55 2.98
CA ALA A 64 -3.92 -0.30 2.59
C ALA A 64 -4.20 -1.09 1.30
N PHE A 65 -5.43 -1.60 1.12
CA PHE A 65 -5.83 -2.28 -0.12
C PHE A 65 -5.72 -1.37 -1.34
N PHE A 66 -6.27 -0.14 -1.27
CA PHE A 66 -6.13 0.83 -2.36
C PHE A 66 -4.66 1.23 -2.60
N SER A 67 -3.86 1.30 -1.53
CA SER A 67 -2.43 1.60 -1.63
C SER A 67 -1.67 0.49 -2.37
N ILE A 68 -2.01 -0.79 -2.16
CA ILE A 68 -1.42 -1.90 -2.91
C ILE A 68 -1.70 -1.75 -4.41
N VAL A 69 -2.95 -1.42 -4.78
CA VAL A 69 -3.33 -1.19 -6.18
C VAL A 69 -2.54 -0.04 -6.79
N ALA A 70 -2.39 1.08 -6.07
CA ALA A 70 -1.61 2.24 -6.53
C ALA A 70 -0.13 1.90 -6.71
N VAL A 71 0.47 1.16 -5.77
CA VAL A 71 1.87 0.72 -5.85
C VAL A 71 2.09 -0.23 -7.02
N LEU A 72 1.17 -1.17 -7.27
CA LEU A 72 1.22 -2.06 -8.43
C LEU A 72 1.10 -1.27 -9.73
N ALA A 73 0.14 -0.35 -9.83
CA ALA A 73 -0.03 0.50 -11.01
C ALA A 73 1.25 1.31 -11.31
N ASN A 74 1.84 1.93 -10.29
CA ASN A 74 3.11 2.66 -10.43
C ASN A 74 4.30 1.76 -10.77
N HIS A 75 4.27 0.47 -10.39
CA HIS A 75 5.31 -0.48 -10.77
C HIS A 75 5.23 -0.87 -12.26
N PHE A 76 4.02 -1.04 -12.80
CA PHE A 76 3.81 -1.40 -14.20
C PHE A 76 3.93 -0.21 -15.16
N ASP A 77 3.45 0.96 -14.75
CA ASP A 77 3.55 2.21 -15.49
C ASP A 77 4.13 3.31 -14.59
N PRO A 78 5.46 3.32 -14.37
CA PRO A 78 6.11 4.37 -13.60
C PRO A 78 6.01 5.69 -14.36
N ARG A 79 4.97 6.48 -14.05
CA ARG A 79 4.77 7.80 -14.66
C ARG A 79 5.84 8.77 -14.16
N HIS A 80 6.81 9.07 -15.02
CA HIS A 80 7.80 10.12 -14.79
C HIS A 80 7.21 11.52 -15.06
N MET A 81 6.16 11.92 -14.33
CA MET A 81 5.51 13.24 -14.53
C MET A 81 6.46 14.44 -14.30
N GLU A 82 7.62 14.22 -13.69
CA GLU A 82 8.67 15.23 -13.54
C GLU A 82 9.32 15.64 -14.87
N LEU A 83 9.24 14.81 -15.93
CA LEU A 83 9.83 15.11 -17.24
C LEU A 83 8.88 15.88 -18.18
N ASP A 84 7.57 15.78 -17.98
CA ASP A 84 6.56 16.43 -18.82
C ASP A 84 6.24 17.87 -18.38
N THR A 85 6.54 18.23 -17.13
CA THR A 85 6.30 19.58 -16.57
C THR A 85 7.51 20.51 -16.77
N ALA A 86 8.62 19.98 -17.29
CA ALA A 86 9.85 20.73 -17.54
C ALA A 86 9.96 21.29 -18.97
N LEU A 87 8.88 21.22 -19.76
CA LEU A 87 8.74 21.84 -21.09
C LEU A 87 7.65 22.91 -21.07
#